data_AF-A0A550D1G7-F1
#
_entry.id   AF-A0A550D1G7-F1
#
_cell.length_a   1.000
_cell.length_b   1.000
_cell.length_c   1.000
_cell.angle_alpha   90.00
_cell.angle_beta   90.00
_cell.angle_gamma   90.00
#
_symmetry.space_group_name_H-M   'P 1'
#
loop_
_entity.id
_entity.type
_entity.pdbx_description
1 polymer ?
#
loop_
_entity_poly.entity_id
_entity_poly.type
_entity_poly.pdbx_seq_one_letter_code
_entity_poly.pdbx_strand_id
1 'polypeptide(L)'
;MRRLSVIMLIIVSIILSSTLVNNSATLNVRISSPFPVAVMLITNQGVDIASENESFVISGNVTVSVTVISPYSTKVFINGVERNAVNLSLGNNTSYNLSIYVIPIYSYLLVKNIGKGYVDVEFPNGSVIRISNSTIIKTYNGSTLLLQAEGNLVKWSNGETSNVILYDVNGNSSIIA
;
A
#
# COMPACT_ATOMS: atom_id res chain seq x y z
N MET A 1 -38.06 31.68 -43.92
CA MET A 1 -37.39 30.36 -44.05
C MET A 1 -36.08 30.26 -43.24
N ARG A 2 -35.16 31.24 -43.26
CA ARG A 2 -33.86 31.15 -42.54
C ARG A 2 -33.94 30.98 -41.02
N ARG A 3 -34.91 31.56 -40.32
CA ARG A 3 -35.03 31.46 -38.85
C ARG A 3 -35.41 30.06 -38.35
N LEU A 4 -36.24 29.34 -39.11
CA LEU A 4 -36.63 27.95 -38.78
C LEU A 4 -35.47 26.97 -38.97
N SER A 5 -34.64 27.19 -40.00
CA SER A 5 -33.45 26.36 -40.25
C SER A 5 -32.37 26.53 -39.17
N VAL A 6 -32.19 27.75 -38.65
CA VAL A 6 -31.23 28.01 -37.55
C VAL A 6 -31.70 27.40 -36.24
N ILE A 7 -33.00 27.50 -35.94
CA ILE A 7 -33.60 26.87 -34.74
C ILE A 7 -33.47 25.34 -34.83
N MET A 8 -33.72 24.74 -35.99
CA MET A 8 -33.54 23.30 -36.19
C MET A 8 -32.08 22.88 -36.06
N LEU A 9 -31.11 23.66 -36.55
CA LEU A 9 -29.69 23.36 -36.39
C LEU A 9 -29.26 23.43 -34.91
N ILE A 10 -29.77 24.41 -34.16
CA ILE A 10 -29.49 24.55 -32.72
C ILE A 10 -30.11 23.38 -31.94
N ILE A 11 -31.35 23.01 -32.25
CA ILE A 11 -32.03 21.86 -31.62
C ILE A 11 -31.29 20.56 -31.95
N VAL A 12 -30.88 20.35 -33.21
CA VAL A 12 -30.07 19.18 -33.61
C VAL A 12 -28.73 19.17 -32.89
N SER A 13 -28.03 20.30 -32.77
CA SER A 13 -26.77 20.37 -32.02
C SER A 13 -26.96 20.11 -30.51
N ILE A 14 -28.03 20.62 -29.89
CA ILE A 14 -28.35 20.36 -28.48
C ILE A 14 -28.73 18.89 -28.26
N ILE A 15 -29.49 18.29 -29.18
CA ILE A 15 -29.82 16.86 -29.15
C ILE A 15 -28.57 16.02 -29.40
N LEU A 16 -27.69 16.40 -30.32
CA LEU A 16 -26.42 15.70 -30.56
C LEU A 16 -25.52 15.74 -29.32
N SER A 17 -25.50 16.89 -28.62
CA SER A 17 -24.79 17.09 -27.35
C SER A 17 -25.40 16.27 -26.20
N SER A 18 -26.71 16.04 -26.18
CA SER A 18 -27.39 15.24 -25.16
C SER A 18 -27.48 13.74 -25.49
N THR A 19 -27.32 13.37 -26.77
CA THR A 19 -27.17 11.99 -27.25
C THR A 19 -25.72 11.51 -27.29
N LEU A 20 -24.74 12.37 -26.95
CA LEU A 20 -23.59 11.96 -26.15
C LEU A 20 -24.11 11.55 -24.77
N VAL A 21 -24.93 10.50 -24.76
CA VAL A 21 -25.28 9.72 -23.59
C VAL A 21 -23.93 9.21 -23.11
N ASN A 22 -23.38 9.91 -22.12
CA ASN A 22 -22.15 9.52 -21.48
C ASN A 22 -22.38 8.12 -20.93
N ASN A 23 -21.95 7.11 -21.68
CA ASN A 23 -21.83 5.73 -21.23
C ASN A 23 -20.64 5.67 -20.26
N SER A 24 -20.74 6.45 -19.19
CA SER A 24 -19.76 6.54 -18.13
C SER A 24 -20.37 6.00 -16.85
N ALA A 25 -19.51 5.45 -16.02
CA ALA A 25 -19.78 5.04 -14.67
C ALA A 25 -19.04 5.97 -13.72
N THR A 26 -19.58 6.15 -12.53
CA THR A 26 -18.84 6.77 -11.43
C THR A 26 -18.10 5.69 -10.67
N LEU A 27 -16.77 5.74 -10.65
CA LEU A 27 -15.93 4.89 -9.82
C LEU A 27 -15.57 5.62 -8.54
N ASN A 28 -16.11 5.18 -7.40
CA ASN A 28 -15.76 5.71 -6.09
C ASN A 28 -14.61 4.89 -5.50
N VAL A 29 -13.42 5.47 -5.47
CA VAL A 29 -12.26 4.87 -4.83
C VAL A 29 -12.30 5.19 -3.33
N ARG A 30 -12.15 4.15 -2.52
CA ARG A 30 -12.10 4.23 -1.07
C ARG A 30 -10.86 3.52 -0.57
N ILE A 31 -9.92 4.28 -0.05
CA ILE A 31 -8.61 3.81 0.41
C ILE A 31 -8.60 3.82 1.94
N SER A 32 -8.23 2.69 2.52
CA SER A 32 -7.95 2.56 3.94
C SER A 32 -6.59 1.88 4.10
N SER A 33 -5.58 2.66 4.49
CA SER A 33 -4.20 2.21 4.56
C SER A 33 -3.46 2.97 5.66
N PRO A 34 -2.59 2.30 6.44
CA PRO A 34 -1.68 2.97 7.36
C PRO A 34 -0.46 3.61 6.64
N PHE A 35 -0.27 3.34 5.35
CA PHE A 35 0.80 3.87 4.52
C PHE A 35 0.26 4.65 3.33
N PRO A 36 1.04 5.57 2.73
CA PRO A 36 0.66 6.21 1.47
C PRO A 36 0.42 5.17 0.36
N VAL A 37 -0.64 5.37 -0.41
CA VAL A 37 -1.05 4.48 -1.52
C VAL A 37 -1.28 5.33 -2.76
N ALA A 38 -0.89 4.81 -3.92
CA ALA A 38 -1.27 5.33 -5.22
C ALA A 38 -2.09 4.27 -5.96
N VAL A 39 -3.29 4.64 -6.38
CA VAL A 39 -4.20 3.79 -7.14
C VAL A 39 -4.24 4.33 -8.56
N MET A 40 -3.61 3.60 -9.48
CA MET A 40 -3.63 3.93 -10.89
C MET A 40 -4.89 3.35 -11.54
N LEU A 41 -5.62 4.19 -12.23
CA LEU A 41 -6.81 3.86 -13.00
C LEU A 41 -6.45 4.00 -14.47
N ILE A 42 -6.21 2.87 -15.12
CA ILE A 42 -5.75 2.83 -16.52
C ILE A 42 -6.94 2.50 -17.40
N THR A 43 -7.27 3.43 -18.28
CA THR A 43 -8.37 3.31 -19.24
C THR A 43 -7.83 3.46 -20.67
N ASN A 44 -8.70 3.31 -21.66
CA ASN A 44 -8.37 3.66 -23.05
C ASN A 44 -8.22 5.19 -23.26
N GLN A 45 -8.72 6.01 -22.34
CA GLN A 45 -8.67 7.48 -22.41
C GLN A 45 -7.44 8.07 -21.71
N GLY A 46 -6.76 7.29 -20.87
CA GLY A 46 -5.57 7.74 -20.15
C GLY A 46 -5.37 7.03 -18.82
N VAL A 47 -4.57 7.66 -17.96
CA VAL A 47 -4.27 7.19 -16.60
C VAL A 47 -4.66 8.28 -15.62
N ASP A 48 -5.56 7.94 -14.70
CA ASP A 48 -5.86 8.75 -13.53
C ASP A 48 -5.22 8.12 -12.29
N ILE A 49 -4.96 8.92 -11.26
CA ILE A 49 -4.36 8.46 -10.00
C ILE A 49 -5.20 8.94 -8.84
N ALA A 50 -5.64 8.01 -8.00
CA ALA A 50 -6.23 8.32 -6.71
C ALA A 50 -5.20 8.04 -5.60
N SER A 51 -4.87 9.04 -4.80
CA SER A 51 -4.08 8.88 -3.57
C SER A 51 -4.94 8.95 -2.30
N GLU A 52 -6.21 9.27 -2.45
CA GLU A 52 -7.17 9.39 -1.37
C GLU A 52 -8.58 8.92 -1.80
N ASN A 53 -9.57 9.17 -0.94
CA ASN A 53 -10.96 8.84 -1.23
C ASN A 53 -11.53 9.79 -2.28
N GLU A 54 -11.59 9.34 -3.52
CA GLU A 54 -11.97 10.16 -4.66
C GLU A 54 -12.96 9.43 -5.58
N SER A 55 -13.67 10.19 -6.42
CA SER A 55 -14.63 9.65 -7.38
C SER A 55 -14.26 10.09 -8.80
N PHE A 56 -14.24 9.14 -9.73
CA PHE A 56 -13.87 9.36 -11.12
C PHE A 56 -15.04 9.04 -12.04
N VAL A 57 -15.17 9.79 -13.13
CA VAL A 57 -16.11 9.47 -14.21
C VAL A 57 -15.35 8.71 -15.28
N ILE A 58 -15.61 7.41 -15.39
CA ILE A 58 -14.87 6.49 -16.26
C ILE A 58 -15.81 5.92 -17.31
N SER A 59 -15.36 5.85 -18.56
CA SER A 59 -16.08 5.15 -19.63
C SER A 59 -15.38 3.84 -19.99
N GLY A 60 -16.14 2.74 -20.04
CA GLY A 60 -15.64 1.43 -20.44
C GLY A 60 -14.86 0.67 -19.36
N ASN A 61 -13.90 -0.15 -19.82
CA ASN A 61 -13.10 -1.01 -18.96
C ASN A 61 -11.97 -0.22 -18.31
N VAL A 62 -11.74 -0.45 -17.01
CA VAL A 62 -10.62 0.12 -16.27
C VAL A 62 -9.76 -0.97 -15.67
N THR A 63 -8.44 -0.85 -15.85
CA THR A 63 -7.45 -1.62 -15.10
C THR A 63 -7.06 -0.80 -13.89
N VAL A 64 -7.33 -1.33 -12.70
CA VAL A 64 -6.90 -0.74 -11.44
C VAL A 64 -5.60 -1.41 -11.04
N SER A 65 -4.58 -0.63 -10.74
CA SER A 65 -3.33 -1.08 -10.13
C SER A 65 -3.04 -0.28 -8.87
N VAL A 66 -2.65 -0.96 -7.79
CA VAL A 66 -2.40 -0.35 -6.49
C VAL A 66 -0.93 -0.49 -6.15
N THR A 67 -0.31 0.63 -5.83
CA THR A 67 1.07 0.71 -5.35
C THR A 67 1.07 1.27 -3.94
N VAL A 68 1.69 0.54 -3.01
CA VAL A 68 1.87 0.98 -1.62
C VAL A 68 3.28 1.52 -1.46
N ILE A 69 3.40 2.73 -0.92
CA ILE A 69 4.69 3.35 -0.62
C ILE A 69 4.98 3.06 0.85
N SER A 70 5.66 1.95 1.12
CA SER A 70 6.02 1.54 2.48
C SER A 70 7.42 0.91 2.48
N PRO A 71 8.25 1.19 3.52
CA PRO A 71 9.49 0.45 3.73
C PRO A 71 9.23 -0.97 4.25
N TYR A 72 7.99 -1.28 4.64
CA TYR A 72 7.60 -2.57 5.20
C TYR A 72 6.81 -3.40 4.19
N SER A 73 6.82 -4.71 4.37
CA SER A 73 5.96 -5.60 3.58
C SER A 73 4.50 -5.42 3.93
N THR A 74 3.64 -5.42 2.91
CA THR A 74 2.20 -5.20 3.04
C THR A 74 1.41 -6.19 2.20
N LYS A 75 0.13 -6.34 2.52
CA LYS A 75 -0.86 -7.00 1.67
C LYS A 75 -1.90 -5.99 1.24
N VAL A 76 -2.21 -5.99 -0.05
CA VAL A 76 -3.26 -5.17 -0.64
C VAL A 76 -4.47 -6.03 -0.90
N PHE A 77 -5.63 -5.52 -0.51
CA PHE A 77 -6.92 -6.10 -0.78
C PHE A 77 -7.72 -5.13 -1.64
N ILE A 78 -8.15 -5.60 -2.81
CA ILE A 78 -9.08 -4.87 -3.69
C ILE A 78 -10.42 -5.58 -3.61
N ASN A 79 -11.45 -4.87 -3.15
CA ASN A 79 -12.79 -5.43 -2.91
C ASN A 79 -12.77 -6.72 -2.09
N GLY A 80 -11.95 -6.72 -1.04
CA GLY A 80 -11.81 -7.83 -0.09
C GLY A 80 -10.95 -8.99 -0.56
N VAL A 81 -10.39 -8.96 -1.78
CA VAL A 81 -9.51 -10.04 -2.27
C VAL A 81 -8.06 -9.56 -2.31
N GLU A 82 -7.14 -10.38 -1.77
CA GLU A 82 -5.70 -10.10 -1.79
C GLU A 82 -5.18 -10.07 -3.24
N ARG A 83 -4.86 -8.87 -3.75
CA ARG A 83 -4.33 -8.62 -5.10
C ARG A 83 -3.87 -7.16 -5.22
N ASN A 84 -2.91 -6.91 -6.11
CA ASN A 84 -2.42 -5.56 -6.40
C ASN A 84 -3.06 -4.94 -7.64
N ALA A 85 -3.79 -5.71 -8.44
CA ALA A 85 -4.46 -5.20 -9.64
C ALA A 85 -5.76 -5.96 -9.94
N VAL A 86 -6.70 -5.29 -10.60
CA VAL A 86 -7.96 -5.87 -11.07
C VAL A 86 -8.47 -5.15 -12.31
N ASN A 87 -9.06 -5.91 -13.24
CA ASN A 87 -9.79 -5.36 -14.38
C ASN A 87 -11.27 -5.24 -14.00
N LEU A 88 -11.85 -4.07 -14.19
CA LEU A 88 -13.26 -3.81 -13.93
C LEU A 88 -13.95 -3.44 -15.25
N SER A 89 -15.07 -4.11 -15.52
CA SER A 89 -16.01 -3.71 -16.57
C SER A 89 -17.12 -2.91 -15.91
N LEU A 90 -17.12 -1.60 -16.10
CA LEU A 90 -18.10 -0.72 -15.48
C LEU A 90 -19.33 -0.60 -16.39
N GLY A 91 -20.52 -0.74 -15.80
CA GLY A 91 -21.78 -0.58 -16.52
C GLY A 91 -22.12 0.88 -16.76
N ASN A 92 -22.79 1.19 -17.87
CA ASN A 92 -23.17 2.56 -18.21
C ASN A 92 -24.14 3.15 -17.17
N ASN A 93 -23.92 4.40 -16.76
CA ASN A 93 -24.72 5.11 -15.76
C ASN A 93 -24.79 4.39 -14.39
N THR A 94 -23.78 3.59 -14.05
CA THR A 94 -23.68 2.92 -12.76
C THR A 94 -22.69 3.62 -11.83
N SER A 95 -22.85 3.40 -10.53
CA SER A 95 -21.88 3.77 -9.50
C SER A 95 -21.22 2.51 -8.98
N TYR A 96 -19.90 2.45 -9.05
CA TYR A 96 -19.11 1.31 -8.56
C TYR A 96 -18.24 1.75 -7.39
N ASN A 97 -18.28 1.02 -6.29
CA ASN A 97 -17.42 1.27 -5.14
C ASN A 97 -16.20 0.35 -5.21
N LEU A 98 -15.03 0.96 -5.38
CA LEU A 98 -13.74 0.31 -5.31
C LEU A 98 -13.15 0.51 -3.92
N SER A 99 -13.14 -0.54 -3.13
CA SER A 99 -12.52 -0.55 -1.81
C SER A 99 -11.11 -1.11 -1.88
N ILE A 100 -10.17 -0.37 -1.31
CA ILE A 100 -8.76 -0.71 -1.24
C ILE A 100 -8.36 -0.69 0.23
N TYR A 101 -7.89 -1.83 0.70
CA TYR A 101 -7.44 -2.01 2.07
C TYR A 101 -6.00 -2.49 2.07
N VAL A 102 -5.15 -1.87 2.88
CA VAL A 102 -3.74 -2.26 3.01
C VAL A 102 -3.48 -2.64 4.46
N ILE A 103 -2.90 -3.81 4.65
CA ILE A 103 -2.43 -4.27 5.97
C ILE A 103 -0.92 -4.48 5.97
N PRO A 104 -0.23 -4.08 7.04
CA PRO A 104 1.16 -4.46 7.24
C PRO A 104 1.28 -5.96 7.53
N ILE A 105 2.38 -6.55 7.08
CA ILE A 105 2.81 -7.89 7.50
C ILE A 105 3.69 -7.72 8.74
N TYR A 106 3.40 -8.50 9.77
CA TYR A 106 4.23 -8.54 10.98
C TYR A 106 5.18 -9.75 10.96
N SER A 107 6.30 -9.63 11.66
CA SER A 107 7.25 -10.70 11.88
C SER A 107 7.71 -10.72 13.34
N TYR A 108 8.16 -11.91 13.75
CA TYR A 108 8.62 -12.15 15.11
C TYR A 108 10.12 -12.43 15.10
N LEU A 109 10.88 -11.58 15.79
CA LEU A 109 12.31 -11.74 16.01
C LEU A 109 12.56 -12.25 17.42
N LEU A 110 13.22 -13.41 17.54
CA LEU A 110 13.73 -13.89 18.81
C LEU A 110 15.17 -13.41 19.01
N VAL A 111 15.40 -12.54 19.98
CA VAL A 111 16.73 -12.11 20.38
C VAL A 111 17.15 -12.90 21.62
N LYS A 112 18.29 -13.57 21.56
CA LYS A 112 18.88 -14.30 22.69
C LYS A 112 20.23 -13.70 23.06
N ASN A 113 20.35 -13.19 24.27
CA ASN A 113 21.62 -12.92 24.91
C ASN A 113 22.04 -14.16 25.71
N ILE A 114 23.16 -14.78 25.34
CA ILE A 114 23.75 -15.91 26.08
C ILE A 114 24.95 -15.51 26.95
N GLY A 115 25.42 -14.27 26.82
CA GLY A 115 26.58 -13.73 27.51
C GLY A 115 26.25 -13.01 28.82
N LYS A 116 27.32 -12.61 29.53
CA LYS A 116 27.20 -11.64 30.64
C LYS A 116 27.07 -10.26 30.02
N GLY A 117 25.88 -9.67 30.06
CA GLY A 117 25.61 -8.43 29.34
C GLY A 117 24.12 -8.18 29.07
N TYR A 118 23.87 -7.38 28.05
CA TYR A 118 22.54 -7.16 27.46
C TYR A 118 22.66 -6.80 25.99
N VAL A 119 21.54 -6.92 25.27
CA VAL A 119 21.36 -6.39 23.93
C VAL A 119 20.32 -5.29 23.97
N ASP A 120 20.68 -4.10 23.52
CA ASP A 120 19.72 -3.04 23.22
C ASP A 120 19.26 -3.19 21.76
N VAL A 121 17.95 -3.18 21.56
CA VAL A 121 17.30 -3.24 20.25
C VAL A 121 16.58 -1.93 20.01
N GLU A 122 17.08 -1.14 19.07
CA GLU A 122 16.51 0.12 18.64
C GLU A 122 15.66 -0.07 17.38
N PHE A 123 14.45 0.48 17.42
CA PHE A 123 13.46 0.44 16.34
C PHE A 123 13.57 1.69 15.45
N PRO A 124 13.06 1.66 14.21
CA PRO A 124 13.07 2.83 13.32
C PRO A 124 12.40 4.10 13.88
N ASN A 125 11.53 3.95 14.88
CA ASN A 125 10.89 5.08 15.56
C ASN A 125 11.71 5.61 16.76
N GLY A 126 12.93 5.13 16.98
CA GLY A 126 13.82 5.48 18.09
C GLY A 126 13.47 4.84 19.43
N SER A 127 12.46 3.96 19.49
CA SER A 127 12.19 3.19 20.71
C SER A 127 13.28 2.15 20.94
N VAL A 128 13.68 1.94 22.20
CA VAL A 128 14.73 0.97 22.56
C VAL A 128 14.18 -0.04 23.56
N ILE A 129 14.51 -1.32 23.34
CA ILE A 129 14.24 -2.42 24.28
C ILE A 129 15.56 -3.04 24.71
N ARG A 130 15.79 -3.13 26.02
CA ARG A 130 16.94 -3.82 26.61
C ARG A 130 16.62 -5.27 26.92
N ILE A 131 17.50 -6.18 26.50
CA ILE A 131 17.31 -7.63 26.58
C ILE A 131 18.49 -8.26 27.30
N SER A 132 18.30 -8.69 28.55
CA SER A 132 19.34 -9.37 29.33
C SER A 132 19.36 -10.88 29.15
N ASN A 133 18.28 -11.49 28.66
CA ASN A 133 18.16 -12.94 28.42
C ASN A 133 17.59 -13.19 27.01
N SER A 134 16.37 -13.74 26.91
CA SER A 134 15.71 -14.01 25.62
C SER A 134 14.36 -13.29 25.56
N THR A 135 14.10 -12.58 24.46
CA THR A 135 12.86 -11.85 24.23
C THR A 135 12.39 -12.07 22.79
N ILE A 136 11.07 -12.27 22.62
CA ILE A 136 10.42 -12.25 21.32
C ILE A 136 9.89 -10.84 21.07
N ILE A 137 10.29 -10.26 19.95
CA ILE A 137 9.88 -8.94 19.49
C ILE A 137 8.95 -9.11 18.30
N LYS A 138 7.78 -8.48 18.35
CA LYS A 138 6.90 -8.32 17.19
C LYS A 138 7.21 -6.99 16.52
N THR A 139 7.52 -7.01 15.23
CA THR A 139 7.78 -5.81 14.43
C THR A 139 7.21 -5.93 13.02
N TYR A 140 7.28 -4.88 12.20
CA TYR A 140 6.90 -4.95 10.79
C TYR A 140 7.89 -5.79 10.00
N ASN A 141 7.39 -6.67 9.12
CA ASN A 141 8.25 -7.38 8.20
C ASN A 141 8.95 -6.40 7.25
N GLY A 142 10.27 -6.54 7.08
CA GLY A 142 11.13 -5.58 6.39
C GLY A 142 11.69 -4.46 7.28
N SER A 143 11.44 -4.50 8.59
CA SER A 143 12.09 -3.55 9.52
C SER A 143 13.58 -3.83 9.64
N THR A 144 14.39 -2.78 9.55
CA THR A 144 15.79 -2.81 9.98
C THR A 144 15.85 -2.35 11.45
N LEU A 145 16.41 -3.19 12.31
CA LEU A 145 16.63 -2.90 13.72
C LEU A 145 18.12 -2.66 13.97
N LEU A 146 18.47 -1.73 14.85
CA LEU A 146 19.85 -1.60 15.34
C LEU A 146 19.99 -2.39 16.63
N LEU A 147 20.94 -3.32 16.65
CA LEU A 147 21.21 -4.18 17.80
C LEU A 147 22.59 -3.86 18.34
N GLN A 148 22.65 -3.50 19.62
CA GLN A 148 23.89 -3.21 20.31
C GLN A 148 24.09 -4.21 21.46
N ALA A 149 25.09 -5.07 21.34
CA ALA A 149 25.50 -5.99 22.39
C ALA A 149 26.56 -5.33 23.28
N GLU A 150 26.32 -5.37 24.58
CA GLU A 150 27.25 -4.92 25.61
C GLU A 150 27.71 -6.13 26.44
N GLY A 151 29.01 -6.45 26.39
CA GLY A 151 29.59 -7.62 27.09
C GLY A 151 30.90 -8.14 26.49
N ASN A 152 31.55 -9.09 27.17
CA ASN A 152 32.93 -9.56 26.87
C ASN A 152 33.07 -10.47 25.63
N LEU A 153 32.00 -10.78 24.91
CA LEU A 153 32.02 -11.61 23.71
C LEU A 153 30.95 -11.06 22.77
N VAL A 154 31.34 -10.58 21.59
CA VAL A 154 30.34 -10.25 20.55
C VAL A 154 30.70 -10.98 19.27
N LYS A 155 30.09 -12.16 19.13
CA LYS A 155 29.94 -12.82 17.84
C LYS A 155 28.48 -13.18 17.68
N TRP A 156 27.81 -12.47 16.81
CA TRP A 156 26.41 -12.69 16.51
C TRP A 156 26.24 -14.01 15.77
N SER A 157 25.07 -14.66 15.92
CA SER A 157 24.77 -15.91 15.20
C SER A 157 24.70 -15.75 13.68
N ASN A 158 24.61 -14.52 13.16
CA ASN A 158 24.72 -14.23 11.72
C ASN A 158 26.17 -14.10 11.23
N GLY A 159 27.16 -14.24 12.12
CA GLY A 159 28.59 -14.18 11.78
C GLY A 159 29.24 -12.82 12.01
N GLU A 160 28.46 -11.77 12.28
CA GLU A 160 28.99 -10.43 12.57
C GLU A 160 29.78 -10.40 13.88
N THR A 161 30.86 -9.61 13.93
CA THR A 161 31.75 -9.48 15.10
C THR A 161 31.76 -8.07 15.69
N SER A 162 30.94 -7.17 15.16
CA SER A 162 30.77 -5.81 15.70
C SER A 162 29.84 -5.84 16.91
N ASN A 163 30.09 -4.96 17.88
CA ASN A 163 29.20 -4.75 19.02
C ASN A 163 27.84 -4.20 18.58
N VAL A 164 27.80 -3.54 17.43
CA VAL A 164 26.60 -2.95 16.84
C VAL A 164 26.37 -3.55 15.46
N ILE A 165 25.15 -4.04 15.20
CA ILE A 165 24.73 -4.53 13.88
C ILE A 165 23.40 -3.92 13.47
N LEU A 166 23.21 -3.80 12.16
CA LEU A 166 21.88 -3.61 11.57
C LEU A 166 21.32 -5.00 11.22
N TYR A 167 20.09 -5.26 11.64
CA TYR A 167 19.44 -6.54 11.43
C TYR A 167 18.12 -6.34 10.69
N ASP A 168 18.04 -6.87 9.47
CA ASP A 168 16.83 -6.84 8.65
C ASP A 168 15.90 -8.00 9.01
N VAL A 169 14.71 -7.67 9.50
CA VAL A 169 13.69 -8.66 9.89
C VAL A 169 12.87 -9.04 8.66
N ASN A 170 13.32 -10.09 7.95
CA ASN A 170 12.65 -10.66 6.77
C ASN A 170 12.01 -12.01 7.11
N GLY A 171 10.84 -11.95 7.76
CA GLY A 171 10.09 -13.09 8.26
C GLY A 171 10.39 -13.37 9.73
N ASN A 172 9.85 -14.49 10.22
CA ASN A 172 10.15 -14.94 11.57
C ASN A 172 11.60 -15.41 11.63
N SER A 173 12.37 -14.87 12.56
CA SER A 173 13.80 -15.13 12.65
C SER A 173 14.31 -15.10 14.08
N SER A 174 15.59 -15.44 14.25
CA SER A 174 16.27 -15.36 15.53
C SER A 174 17.69 -14.88 15.38
N ILE A 175 18.18 -14.16 16.38
CA ILE A 175 19.57 -13.73 16.49
C ILE A 175 20.08 -14.00 17.91
N ILE A 176 21.31 -14.48 18.01
CA ILE A 176 22.00 -14.73 19.27
C ILE A 176 23.19 -13.77 19.37
N ALA A 177 23.34 -13.13 20.52
CA ALA A 177 24.52 -12.38 20.95
C ALA A 177 25.25 -13.15 22.06
#